data_AF-A0A7X6ZJW0-F1
#
_entry.id   AF-A0A7X6ZJW0-F1
#
_cell.length_a   1.000
_cell.length_b   1.000
_cell.length_c   1.000
_cell.angle_alpha   90.00
_cell.angle_beta   90.00
_cell.angle_gamma   90.00
#
_symmetry.space_group_name_H-M   'P 1'
#
loop_
_entity.id
_entity.type
_entity.pdbx_description
1 polymer ?
#
loop_
_entity_poly.entity_id
_entity_poly.type
_entity_poly.pdbx_seq_one_letter_code
_entity_poly.pdbx_strand_id
1 'polypeptide(L)'
;CTLGQVEMIYVEMPKVKMINKNSKPIEKMVYLIKNADNSEDKMVSILRAEDPALDQICIDYNKTAEDKELMAYLEAREKFRRDAVAEKAYARDEGLAEGLAEGLAEGKAEGLAEGKAEGRAEGLAEAKAEVALRLAQRDLPIAEIADMVGITEAEVQHIIAAANE
;
A
#
# COMPACT_ATOMS: atom_id res chain seq x y z
N CYS A 1 1.51 -2.65 8.71
CA CYS A 1 0.16 -2.95 8.19
C CYS A 1 -0.72 -1.72 8.40
N THR A 2 -0.65 -0.73 7.50
CA THR A 2 -1.62 0.37 7.46
C THR A 2 -2.67 -0.04 6.44
N LEU A 3 -3.71 -0.74 6.90
CA LEU A 3 -4.97 -0.84 6.17
C LEU A 3 -5.29 0.58 5.70
N GLY A 4 -5.38 0.80 4.38
CA GLY A 4 -5.72 2.11 3.83
C GLY A 4 -6.91 2.65 4.59
N GLN A 5 -6.75 3.82 5.23
CA GLN A 5 -7.74 4.35 6.15
C GLN A 5 -9.07 4.48 5.40
N VAL A 6 -9.98 3.53 5.63
CA VAL A 6 -11.35 3.64 5.15
C VAL A 6 -11.99 4.71 6.00
N GLU A 7 -11.97 5.95 5.51
CA GLU A 7 -12.66 7.05 6.15
C GLU A 7 -14.16 6.87 5.93
N MET A 8 -14.82 6.20 6.87
CA MET A 8 -16.27 6.05 6.86
C MET A 8 -16.90 7.33 7.40
N ILE A 9 -17.36 8.20 6.49
CA ILE A 9 -18.13 9.38 6.83
C ILE A 9 -19.59 8.97 7.05
N TYR A 10 -19.99 8.84 8.30
CA TYR A 10 -21.38 8.63 8.68
C TYR A 10 -22.11 9.97 8.75
N VAL A 11 -22.93 10.27 7.75
CA VAL A 11 -23.86 11.40 7.79
C VAL A 11 -25.18 10.93 8.40
N GLU A 12 -25.42 11.24 9.68
CA GLU A 12 -26.70 10.96 10.32
C GLU A 12 -27.73 12.01 9.90
N MET A 13 -28.72 11.61 9.10
CA MET A 13 -29.85 12.48 8.77
C MET A 13 -30.85 12.57 9.94
N PRO A 14 -31.53 13.71 10.12
CA PRO A 14 -32.63 13.82 11.08
C PRO A 14 -33.67 12.72 10.85
N LYS A 15 -34.00 11.98 11.91
CA LYS A 15 -34.93 10.85 11.83
C LYS A 15 -36.32 11.36 11.46
N VAL A 16 -36.91 10.79 10.40
CA VAL A 16 -38.30 11.03 10.03
C VAL A 16 -39.21 10.27 10.99
N LYS A 17 -39.95 11.01 11.82
CA LYS A 17 -40.90 10.44 12.81
C LYS A 17 -42.34 10.48 12.33
N MET A 18 -42.74 11.58 11.70
CA MET A 18 -44.08 11.79 11.13
C MET A 18 -43.95 12.54 9.82
N ILE A 19 -44.90 12.34 8.92
CA ILE A 19 -44.98 13.02 7.63
C ILE A 19 -46.40 13.51 7.36
N ASN A 20 -46.55 14.38 6.37
CA ASN A 20 -47.83 14.74 5.79
C ASN A 20 -47.70 14.86 4.26
N LYS A 21 -48.80 15.18 3.57
CA LYS A 21 -48.83 15.28 2.10
C LYS A 21 -47.85 16.31 1.52
N ASN A 22 -47.46 17.32 2.28
CA ASN A 22 -46.54 18.39 1.87
C ASN A 22 -45.09 18.13 2.31
N SER A 23 -44.79 16.98 2.93
CA SER A 23 -43.42 16.60 3.29
C SER A 23 -42.53 16.47 2.06
N LYS A 24 -41.22 16.62 2.24
CA LYS A 24 -40.25 16.54 1.14
C LYS A 24 -40.25 15.14 0.52
N PRO A 25 -39.94 14.98 -0.78
CA PRO A 25 -39.89 13.68 -1.43
C PRO A 25 -39.01 12.65 -0.69
N ILE A 26 -37.83 13.07 -0.21
CA ILE A 26 -36.93 12.19 0.54
C ILE A 26 -37.53 11.75 1.89
N GLU A 27 -38.28 12.61 2.58
CA GLU A 27 -38.93 12.27 3.85
C GLU A 27 -40.06 11.28 3.65
N LYS A 28 -40.85 11.46 2.57
CA LYS A 28 -41.89 10.52 2.15
C LYS A 28 -41.31 9.14 1.83
N MET A 29 -40.22 9.09 1.04
CA MET A 29 -39.54 7.85 0.68
C MET A 29 -38.95 7.14 1.92
N VAL A 30 -38.28 7.86 2.81
CA VAL A 30 -37.73 7.29 4.06
C VAL A 30 -38.83 6.77 4.98
N TYR A 31 -39.93 7.52 5.14
CA TYR A 31 -41.08 7.07 5.92
C TYR A 31 -41.72 5.82 5.32
N LEU A 32 -41.86 5.77 3.99
CA LEU A 32 -42.43 4.64 3.27
C LEU A 32 -41.60 3.37 3.50
N ILE A 33 -40.28 3.42 3.28
CA ILE A 33 -39.38 2.28 3.47
C ILE A 33 -39.40 1.80 4.92
N LYS A 34 -39.41 2.73 5.88
CA LYS A 34 -39.42 2.40 7.32
C LYS A 34 -40.70 1.69 7.76
N ASN A 35 -41.83 1.98 7.12
CA ASN A 35 -43.14 1.44 7.48
C ASN A 35 -43.70 0.52 6.38
N ALA A 36 -42.86 0.03 5.45
CA ALA A 36 -43.30 -0.77 4.31
C ALA A 36 -44.03 -2.05 4.74
N ASP A 37 -43.62 -2.64 5.87
CA ASP A 37 -44.25 -3.83 6.47
C ASP A 37 -45.53 -3.51 7.27
N ASN A 38 -45.83 -2.24 7.52
CA ASN A 38 -46.99 -1.83 8.32
C ASN A 38 -48.21 -1.55 7.43
N SER A 39 -48.92 -2.63 7.08
CA SER A 39 -50.10 -2.59 6.22
C SER A 39 -51.28 -1.74 6.76
N GLU A 40 -51.30 -1.44 8.07
CA GLU A 40 -52.35 -0.63 8.71
C GLU A 40 -52.06 0.88 8.66
N ASP A 41 -50.86 1.28 8.24
CA ASP A 41 -50.48 2.69 8.14
C ASP A 41 -51.15 3.37 6.93
N LYS A 42 -52.14 4.22 7.24
CA LYS A 42 -52.88 4.99 6.23
C LYS A 42 -51.99 5.91 5.39
N MET A 43 -50.88 6.42 5.94
CA MET A 43 -49.96 7.26 5.19
C MET A 43 -49.19 6.46 4.15
N VAL A 44 -48.83 5.21 4.45
CA VAL A 44 -48.20 4.31 3.46
C VAL A 44 -49.13 4.10 2.26
N SER A 45 -50.42 3.82 2.50
CA SER A 45 -51.40 3.66 1.42
C SER A 45 -51.56 4.93 0.58
N ILE A 46 -51.60 6.09 1.23
CA ILE A 46 -51.71 7.39 0.54
C ILE A 46 -50.47 7.66 -0.33
N LEU A 47 -49.27 7.43 0.19
CA LEU A 47 -48.03 7.66 -0.54
C LEU A 47 -47.88 6.75 -1.76
N ARG A 48 -48.23 5.47 -1.63
CA ARG A 48 -48.24 4.52 -2.76
C ARG A 48 -49.22 4.94 -3.85
N ALA A 49 -50.41 5.42 -3.46
CA ALA A 49 -51.40 5.91 -4.41
C ALA A 49 -51.03 7.26 -5.05
N GLU A 50 -50.20 8.07 -4.39
CA GLU A 50 -49.78 9.39 -4.86
C GLU A 50 -48.75 9.31 -5.99
N ASP A 51 -47.83 8.34 -5.94
CA ASP A 51 -46.70 8.23 -6.88
C ASP A 51 -46.44 6.77 -7.27
N PRO A 52 -46.55 6.41 -8.57
CA PRO A 52 -46.23 5.07 -9.06
C PRO A 52 -44.81 4.59 -8.73
N ALA A 53 -43.83 5.50 -8.63
CA ALA A 53 -42.47 5.14 -8.25
C ALA A 53 -42.39 4.69 -6.79
N LEU A 54 -43.16 5.31 -5.90
CA LEU A 54 -43.25 4.92 -4.49
C LEU A 54 -43.98 3.56 -4.33
N ASP A 55 -45.01 3.32 -5.13
CA ASP A 55 -45.68 2.02 -5.15
C ASP A 55 -44.72 0.91 -5.61
N GLN A 56 -43.95 1.15 -6.68
CA GLN A 56 -42.97 0.20 -7.19
C GLN A 56 -41.90 -0.15 -6.15
N ILE A 57 -41.39 0.84 -5.39
CA ILE A 57 -40.44 0.59 -4.29
C ILE A 57 -41.02 -0.39 -3.25
N CYS A 58 -42.30 -0.22 -2.88
CA CYS A 58 -42.94 -1.13 -1.92
C CYS A 58 -43.12 -2.54 -2.50
N ILE A 59 -43.50 -2.64 -3.77
CA ILE A 59 -43.64 -3.93 -4.46
C ILE A 59 -42.30 -4.66 -4.50
N ASP A 60 -41.22 -3.97 -4.87
CA ASP A 60 -39.88 -4.56 -4.96
C ASP A 60 -39.33 -4.95 -3.59
N TYR A 61 -39.58 -4.12 -2.57
CA TYR A 61 -39.25 -4.42 -1.18
C TYR A 61 -39.99 -5.65 -0.67
N ASN A 62 -41.31 -5.73 -0.87
CA ASN A 62 -42.08 -6.89 -0.40
C ASN A 62 -41.69 -8.17 -1.15
N LYS A 63 -41.49 -8.08 -2.47
CA LYS A 63 -41.06 -9.21 -3.29
C LYS A 63 -39.72 -9.77 -2.82
N THR A 64 -38.79 -8.89 -2.47
CA THR A 64 -37.51 -9.33 -1.91
C THR A 64 -37.66 -9.82 -0.48
N ALA A 65 -38.40 -9.14 0.39
CA ALA A 65 -38.58 -9.51 1.79
C ALA A 65 -39.34 -10.84 2.00
N GLU A 66 -40.34 -11.13 1.17
CA GLU A 66 -41.16 -12.36 1.26
C GLU A 66 -40.44 -13.59 0.68
N ASP A 67 -39.64 -13.39 -0.37
CA ASP A 67 -38.89 -14.46 -1.03
C ASP A 67 -37.57 -14.75 -0.29
N LYS A 68 -37.66 -15.60 0.72
CA LYS A 68 -36.51 -16.04 1.54
C LYS A 68 -35.40 -16.69 0.70
N GLU A 69 -35.75 -17.39 -0.38
CA GLU A 69 -34.75 -18.00 -1.27
C GLU A 69 -34.01 -16.94 -2.08
N LEU A 70 -34.74 -15.95 -2.61
CA LEU A 70 -34.14 -14.80 -3.28
C LEU A 70 -33.24 -13.99 -2.35
N MET A 71 -33.64 -13.76 -1.10
CA MET A 71 -32.79 -13.08 -0.11
C MET A 71 -31.53 -13.86 0.20
N ALA A 72 -31.64 -15.16 0.46
CA ALA A 72 -30.50 -16.02 0.71
C ALA A 72 -29.53 -16.03 -0.48
N TYR A 73 -30.06 -16.06 -1.72
CA TYR A 73 -29.26 -15.99 -2.94
C TYR A 73 -28.53 -14.65 -3.09
N LEU A 74 -29.23 -13.52 -2.89
CA LEU A 74 -28.64 -12.18 -2.98
C LEU A 74 -27.55 -11.97 -1.92
N GLU A 75 -27.80 -12.42 -0.69
CA GLU A 75 -26.81 -12.39 0.38
C GLU A 75 -25.59 -13.25 0.07
N ALA A 76 -25.79 -14.48 -0.41
CA ALA A 76 -24.69 -15.38 -0.77
C ALA A 76 -23.82 -14.79 -1.88
N ARG A 77 -24.45 -14.19 -2.90
CA ARG A 77 -23.75 -13.51 -3.99
C ARG A 77 -22.92 -12.33 -3.49
N GLU A 78 -23.47 -11.51 -2.61
CA GLU A 78 -22.78 -10.35 -2.07
C GLU A 78 -21.65 -10.74 -1.09
N LYS A 79 -21.84 -11.79 -0.30
CA LYS A 79 -20.79 -12.40 0.54
C LYS A 79 -19.63 -12.89 -0.33
N PHE A 80 -19.92 -13.69 -1.36
CA PHE A 80 -18.89 -14.18 -2.29
C PHE A 80 -18.12 -13.02 -2.95
N ARG A 81 -18.83 -11.97 -3.39
CA ARG A 81 -18.19 -10.79 -3.97
C ARG A 81 -17.26 -10.10 -2.99
N ARG A 82 -17.67 -9.94 -1.72
CA ARG A 82 -16.85 -9.31 -0.67
C ARG A 82 -15.64 -10.17 -0.32
N ASP A 83 -15.83 -11.47 -0.18
CA ASP A 83 -14.75 -12.41 0.11
C ASP A 83 -13.71 -12.41 -1.00
N ALA A 84 -14.14 -12.46 -2.27
CA ALA A 84 -13.23 -12.41 -3.41
C ALA A 84 -12.47 -11.08 -3.51
N VAL A 85 -13.08 -9.95 -3.11
CA VAL A 85 -12.41 -8.65 -3.07
C VAL A 85 -11.41 -8.60 -1.90
N ALA A 86 -11.79 -9.10 -0.73
CA ALA A 86 -10.94 -9.15 0.45
C ALA A 86 -9.72 -10.07 0.24
N GLU A 87 -9.93 -11.25 -0.36
CA GLU A 87 -8.86 -12.20 -0.70
C GLU A 87 -7.84 -11.57 -1.64
N LYS A 88 -8.30 -10.90 -2.71
CA LYS A 88 -7.40 -10.20 -3.64
C LYS A 88 -6.62 -9.08 -2.99
N ALA A 89 -7.26 -8.32 -2.09
CA ALA A 89 -6.59 -7.26 -1.35
C ALA A 89 -5.52 -7.85 -0.42
N TYR A 90 -5.87 -8.89 0.33
CA TYR A 90 -4.96 -9.60 1.22
C TYR A 90 -3.75 -10.17 0.47
N ALA A 91 -3.98 -10.91 -0.62
CA ALA A 91 -2.91 -11.49 -1.43
C ALA A 91 -1.98 -10.42 -2.02
N ARG A 92 -2.51 -9.26 -2.41
CA ARG A 92 -1.70 -8.13 -2.89
C ARG A 92 -0.84 -7.54 -1.77
N ASP A 93 -1.42 -7.35 -0.60
CA ASP A 93 -0.71 -6.76 0.55
C ASP A 93 0.38 -7.70 1.07
N GLU A 94 0.10 -9.01 1.13
CA GLU A 94 1.06 -10.05 1.49
C GLU A 94 2.20 -10.13 0.47
N GLY A 95 1.88 -10.20 -0.82
CA GLY A 95 2.90 -10.23 -1.88
C GLY A 95 3.76 -8.96 -1.93
N LEU A 96 3.19 -7.79 -1.64
CA LEU A 96 3.97 -6.54 -1.53
C LEU A 96 4.89 -6.56 -0.31
N ALA A 97 4.40 -7.05 0.83
CA ALA A 97 5.18 -7.13 2.06
C ALA A 97 6.36 -8.12 1.90
N GLU A 98 6.13 -9.28 1.31
CA GLU A 98 7.16 -10.27 1.00
C GLU A 98 8.19 -9.69 0.02
N GLY A 99 7.73 -9.14 -1.11
CA GLY A 99 8.64 -8.56 -2.11
C GLY A 99 9.48 -7.39 -1.58
N LEU A 100 8.92 -6.56 -0.70
CA LEU A 100 9.68 -5.48 -0.04
C LEU A 100 10.71 -6.05 0.94
N ALA A 101 10.35 -7.08 1.71
CA ALA A 101 11.24 -7.69 2.68
C ALA A 101 12.42 -8.40 1.99
N GLU A 102 12.15 -9.16 0.93
CA GLU A 102 13.16 -9.84 0.12
C GLU A 102 14.08 -8.82 -0.57
N GLY A 103 13.52 -7.82 -1.27
CA GLY A 103 14.31 -6.80 -1.94
C GLY A 103 15.18 -5.96 -0.99
N LEU A 104 14.70 -5.66 0.22
CA LEU A 104 15.51 -4.98 1.24
C LEU A 104 16.62 -5.87 1.80
N ALA A 105 16.37 -7.17 1.95
CA ALA A 105 17.36 -8.12 2.44
C ALA A 105 18.48 -8.32 1.42
N GLU A 106 18.13 -8.58 0.15
CA GLU A 106 19.07 -8.73 -0.95
C GLU A 106 19.89 -7.45 -1.16
N GLY A 107 19.22 -6.29 -1.30
CA GLY A 107 19.92 -5.03 -1.53
C GLY A 107 20.87 -4.64 -0.39
N LYS A 108 20.53 -4.97 0.87
CA LYS A 108 21.46 -4.78 2.00
C LYS A 108 22.64 -5.73 1.95
N ALA A 109 22.42 -6.99 1.59
CA ALA A 109 23.47 -7.99 1.52
C ALA A 109 24.47 -7.65 0.41
N GLU A 110 23.98 -7.31 -0.78
CA GLU A 110 24.79 -6.88 -1.92
C GLU A 110 25.55 -5.59 -1.60
N GLY A 111 24.87 -4.54 -1.14
CA GLY A 111 25.51 -3.27 -0.80
C GLY A 111 26.58 -3.40 0.30
N LEU A 112 26.36 -4.27 1.29
CA LEU A 112 27.38 -4.54 2.32
C LEU A 112 28.57 -5.33 1.78
N ALA A 113 28.34 -6.26 0.86
CA ALA A 113 29.40 -7.04 0.23
C ALA A 113 30.27 -6.17 -0.68
N GLU A 114 29.64 -5.37 -1.54
CA GLU A 114 30.32 -4.42 -2.43
C GLU A 114 31.11 -3.38 -1.64
N GLY A 115 30.46 -2.70 -0.68
CA GLY A 115 31.14 -1.69 0.14
C GLY A 115 32.30 -2.24 0.97
N LYS A 116 32.21 -3.50 1.45
CA LYS A 116 33.35 -4.16 2.12
C LYS A 116 34.47 -4.51 1.16
N ALA A 117 34.16 -4.90 -0.08
CA ALA A 117 35.16 -5.23 -1.08
C ALA A 117 35.91 -3.97 -1.53
N GLU A 118 35.17 -2.92 -1.87
CA GLU A 118 35.71 -1.61 -2.27
C GLU A 118 36.54 -1.00 -1.15
N GLY A 119 36.00 -0.88 0.07
CA GLY A 119 36.74 -0.29 1.19
C GLY A 119 38.00 -1.08 1.59
N ARG A 120 38.03 -2.42 1.39
CA ARG A 120 39.27 -3.19 1.57
C ARG A 120 40.28 -2.94 0.45
N ALA A 121 39.82 -2.82 -0.79
CA ALA A 121 40.70 -2.56 -1.92
C ALA A 121 41.33 -1.16 -1.81
N GLU A 122 40.53 -0.14 -1.50
CA GLU A 122 40.99 1.23 -1.24
C GLU A 122 41.96 1.27 -0.08
N GLY A 123 41.60 0.69 1.08
CA GLY A 123 42.49 0.68 2.25
C GLY A 123 43.82 -0.04 1.99
N LEU A 124 43.83 -1.11 1.18
CA LEU A 124 45.06 -1.78 0.78
C LEU A 124 45.91 -0.90 -0.16
N ALA A 125 45.27 -0.20 -1.10
CA ALA A 125 45.95 0.70 -2.02
C ALA A 125 46.54 1.91 -1.27
N GLU A 126 45.80 2.52 -0.35
CA GLU A 126 46.28 3.61 0.51
C GLU A 126 47.46 3.17 1.38
N ALA A 127 47.37 1.99 2.02
CA ALA A 127 48.46 1.46 2.82
C ALA A 127 49.72 1.21 1.99
N LYS A 128 49.57 0.65 0.78
CA LYS A 128 50.68 0.47 -0.16
C LYS A 128 51.29 1.81 -0.57
N ALA A 129 50.46 2.81 -0.88
CA ALA A 129 50.92 4.14 -1.26
C ALA A 129 51.67 4.86 -0.12
N GLU A 130 51.16 4.78 1.11
CA GLU A 130 51.82 5.35 2.29
C GLU A 130 53.20 4.73 2.53
N VAL A 131 53.31 3.39 2.42
CA VAL A 131 54.59 2.70 2.56
C VAL A 131 55.55 3.10 1.44
N ALA A 132 55.08 3.13 0.19
CA ALA A 132 55.91 3.55 -0.96
C ALA A 132 56.46 4.97 -0.78
N LEU A 133 55.63 5.92 -0.33
CA LEU A 133 56.05 7.29 -0.01
C LEU A 133 57.11 7.35 1.08
N ARG A 134 56.91 6.63 2.18
CA ARG A 134 57.89 6.58 3.29
C ARG A 134 59.23 5.98 2.85
N LEU A 135 59.22 4.99 1.96
CA LEU A 135 60.45 4.41 1.41
C LEU A 135 61.14 5.36 0.43
N ALA A 136 60.37 6.05 -0.42
CA ALA A 136 60.90 7.06 -1.34
C ALA A 136 61.56 8.23 -0.60
N GLN A 137 60.98 8.67 0.52
CA GLN A 137 61.57 9.71 1.40
C GLN A 137 62.90 9.29 2.05
N ARG A 138 63.26 8.00 2.01
CA ARG A 138 64.53 7.47 2.51
C ARG A 138 65.54 7.23 1.38
N ASP A 139 65.29 7.79 0.20
CA ASP A 139 66.11 7.69 -1.01
C ASP A 139 66.31 6.24 -1.52
N LEU A 140 65.36 5.34 -1.25
CA LEU A 140 65.42 3.99 -1.84
C LEU A 140 65.15 4.03 -3.36
N PRO A 141 65.80 3.17 -4.16
CA PRO A 141 65.54 3.06 -5.59
C PRO A 141 64.09 2.64 -5.87
N ILE A 142 63.48 3.24 -6.91
CA ILE A 142 62.08 2.95 -7.33
C ILE A 142 61.85 1.46 -7.57
N ALA A 143 62.82 0.76 -8.18
CA ALA A 143 62.75 -0.67 -8.43
C ALA A 143 62.71 -1.51 -7.13
N GLU A 144 63.47 -1.11 -6.10
CA GLU A 144 63.44 -1.80 -4.79
C GLU A 144 62.13 -1.51 -4.04
N ILE A 145 61.58 -0.29 -4.16
CA ILE A 145 60.29 0.06 -3.55
C ILE A 145 59.16 -0.75 -4.19
N ALA A 146 59.14 -0.85 -5.53
CA ALA A 146 58.16 -1.62 -6.28
C ALA A 146 58.14 -3.10 -5.84
N ASP A 147 59.32 -3.71 -5.69
CA ASP A 147 59.47 -5.09 -5.21
C ASP A 147 59.02 -5.26 -3.75
N MET A 148 59.45 -4.36 -2.84
CA MET A 148 59.10 -4.44 -1.41
C MET A 148 57.60 -4.25 -1.13
N VAL A 149 56.93 -3.37 -1.88
CA VAL A 149 55.50 -3.04 -1.69
C VAL A 149 54.58 -3.93 -2.53
N GLY A 150 55.13 -4.62 -3.53
CA GLY A 150 54.37 -5.46 -4.46
C GLY A 150 53.44 -4.62 -5.34
N ILE A 151 53.99 -3.55 -5.93
CA ILE A 151 53.35 -2.67 -6.92
C ILE A 151 54.33 -2.42 -8.07
N THR A 152 53.86 -1.86 -9.17
CA THR A 152 54.70 -1.58 -10.34
C THR A 152 55.52 -0.31 -10.16
N GLU A 153 56.67 -0.22 -10.82
CA GLU A 153 57.49 1.01 -10.81
C GLU A 153 56.72 2.24 -11.31
N ALA A 154 55.81 2.04 -12.27
CA ALA A 154 54.93 3.09 -12.78
C ALA A 154 53.95 3.59 -11.70
N GLU A 155 53.37 2.70 -10.90
CA GLU A 155 52.52 3.07 -9.76
C GLU A 155 53.32 3.83 -8.69
N VAL A 156 54.55 3.40 -8.39
CA VAL A 156 55.45 4.12 -7.46
C VAL A 156 55.73 5.54 -7.97
N GLN A 157 56.05 5.70 -9.25
CA GLN A 157 56.27 7.00 -9.88
C GLN A 157 55.02 7.88 -9.83
N HIS A 158 53.85 7.31 -10.10
CA HIS A 158 52.57 8.01 -10.03
C HIS A 158 52.24 8.48 -8.61
N ILE A 159 52.46 7.64 -7.60
CA ILE A 159 52.27 7.99 -6.18
C ILE A 159 53.20 9.13 -5.76
N ILE A 160 54.47 9.07 -6.15
CA ILE A 160 55.45 10.13 -5.85
C ILE A 160 55.09 11.43 -6.57
N ALA A 161 54.65 11.35 -7.83
CA ALA A 161 54.23 12.52 -8.60
C ALA A 161 53.00 13.19 -7.97
N ALA A 162 51.97 12.42 -7.62
CA ALA A 162 50.74 12.91 -7.00
C ALA A 162 50.95 13.52 -5.60
N ALA A 163 52.02 13.14 -4.90
CA ALA A 163 52.37 13.73 -3.59
C ALA A 163 53.20 15.01 -3.68
N ASN A 164 53.74 15.33 -4.86
CA ASN A 164 54.55 16.53 -5.12
C ASN A 164 53.76 17.63 -5.87
N GLU A 165 52.51 17.37 -6.26
CA GLU A 165 51.51 18.36 -6.71
C GLU A 165 50.78 19.00 -5.51
#